data_AF-A0A6V3JSI2-F1
#
_entry.id   AF-A0A6V3JSI2-F1
#
_cell.length_a   1.000
_cell.length_b   1.000
_cell.length_c   1.000
_cell.angle_alpha   90.00
_cell.angle_beta   90.00
_cell.angle_gamma   90.00
#
_symmetry.space_group_name_H-M   'P 1'
#
loop_
_entity.id
_entity.type
_entity.pdbx_description
1 polymer ?
#
loop_
_entity_poly.entity_id
_entity_poly.type
_entity_poly.pdbx_seq_one_letter_code
_entity_poly.pdbx_strand_id
1 'polypeptide(L)'
;MGCGASRPQTDGYVINGFYMSMREKFVAKGASIYYFIVEWDEKDLSWADFRGKILGPTDPTQAPEDSLRGQILAKYEEFGLKSKVFITCHPP
;
A
#
# COMPACT_ATOMS: atom_id res chain seq x y z
N MET A 1 13.49 -46.89 8.03
CA MET A 1 13.84 -46.11 9.24
C MET A 1 15.13 -45.38 8.94
N GLY A 2 15.26 -44.06 8.90
CA GLY A 2 14.35 -42.97 9.16
C GLY A 2 14.78 -41.74 8.33
N CYS A 3 13.80 -40.86 8.13
CA CYS A 3 13.92 -39.54 7.52
C CYS A 3 14.67 -38.59 8.46
N GLY A 4 15.38 -37.58 7.92
CA GLY A 4 15.87 -36.47 8.73
C GLY A 4 16.99 -35.66 8.10
N ALA A 5 16.70 -34.93 7.01
CA ALA A 5 17.57 -33.82 6.62
C ALA A 5 17.43 -32.73 7.70
N SER A 6 18.42 -32.61 8.59
CA SER A 6 18.48 -31.56 9.59
C SER A 6 18.63 -30.21 8.88
N ARG A 7 17.56 -29.40 8.88
CA ARG A 7 17.66 -28.00 8.44
C ARG A 7 18.67 -27.29 9.35
N PRO A 8 19.61 -26.50 8.79
CA PRO A 8 20.46 -25.66 9.62
C PRO A 8 19.57 -24.67 10.38
N GLN A 9 19.64 -24.73 11.71
CA GLN A 9 18.99 -23.77 12.59
C GLN A 9 19.86 -22.50 12.61
N THR A 10 19.52 -21.55 11.73
CA THR A 10 20.09 -20.21 11.77
C THR A 10 19.33 -19.40 12.81
N ASP A 11 20.01 -18.94 13.87
CA ASP A 11 19.51 -17.87 14.74
C ASP A 11 19.47 -16.57 13.93
N GLY A 12 18.40 -16.39 13.15
CA GLY A 12 18.27 -15.26 12.23
C GLY A 12 16.82 -14.96 11.89
N TYR A 13 16.53 -13.67 11.71
CA TYR A 13 15.23 -13.21 11.26
C TYR A 13 15.21 -13.11 9.73
N VAL A 14 14.23 -13.76 9.11
CA VAL A 14 13.94 -13.56 7.69
C VAL A 14 12.94 -12.43 7.56
N ILE A 15 13.33 -11.38 6.85
CA ILE A 15 12.47 -10.24 6.54
C ILE A 15 12.33 -10.08 5.03
N ASN A 16 11.20 -9.55 4.59
CA ASN A 16 11.00 -9.17 3.20
C ASN A 16 12.04 -8.12 2.78
N GLY A 17 12.76 -8.35 1.67
CA GLY A 17 13.81 -7.46 1.17
C GLY A 17 13.34 -6.03 0.85
N PHE A 18 12.06 -5.83 0.57
CA PHE A 18 11.46 -4.51 0.33
C PHE A 18 11.05 -3.78 1.62
N TYR A 19 11.09 -4.44 2.78
CA TYR A 19 10.58 -3.85 4.03
C TYR A 19 11.30 -2.55 4.38
N MET A 20 12.62 -2.50 4.20
CA MET A 20 13.40 -1.32 4.58
C MET A 20 13.04 -0.09 3.73
N SER A 21 12.84 -0.25 2.43
CA SER A 21 12.42 0.85 1.55
C SER A 21 10.96 1.26 1.78
N MET A 22 10.09 0.32 2.17
CA MET A 22 8.72 0.64 2.60
C MET A 22 8.72 1.42 3.91
N ARG A 23 9.51 0.99 4.90
CA ARG A 23 9.61 1.62 6.22
C ARG A 23 10.07 3.08 6.10
N GLU A 24 11.04 3.35 5.23
CA GLU A 24 11.58 4.70 5.02
C GLU A 24 10.48 5.73 4.71
N LYS A 25 9.48 5.36 3.91
CA LYS A 25 8.34 6.24 3.57
C LYS A 25 7.52 6.72 4.78
N PHE A 26 7.59 5.99 5.90
CA PHE A 26 6.83 6.30 7.12
C PHE A 26 7.67 6.97 8.22
N VAL A 27 8.99 6.82 8.18
CA VAL A 27 9.89 7.23 9.29
C VAL A 27 10.94 8.26 8.88
N ALA A 28 11.04 8.60 7.58
CA ALA A 28 11.95 9.61 7.11
C ALA A 28 11.72 10.95 7.81
N LYS A 29 12.79 11.72 8.01
CA LYS A 29 12.71 13.04 8.66
C LYS A 29 11.77 13.95 7.85
N GLY A 30 10.70 14.43 8.50
CA GLY A 30 9.68 15.27 7.87
C GLY A 30 8.51 14.48 7.24
N ALA A 31 8.55 13.14 7.22
CA ALA A 31 7.39 12.33 6.87
C ALA A 31 6.28 12.52 7.92
N SER A 32 5.03 12.57 7.47
CA SER A 32 3.85 12.65 8.33
C SER A 32 2.79 11.71 7.80
N ILE A 33 2.11 11.02 8.71
CA ILE A 33 1.00 10.11 8.39
C ILE A 33 -0.25 10.75 8.98
N TYR A 34 -1.19 11.10 8.10
CA TYR A 34 -2.54 11.45 8.50
C TYR A 34 -3.37 10.18 8.51
N TYR A 35 -3.90 9.82 9.68
CA TYR A 35 -4.81 8.70 9.82
C TYR A 35 -6.23 9.23 10.00
N PHE A 36 -7.18 8.52 9.40
CA PHE A 36 -8.60 8.82 9.51
C PHE A 36 -9.31 7.56 10.00
N ILE A 37 -10.26 7.76 10.91
CA ILE A 37 -11.24 6.73 11.27
C ILE A 37 -12.50 7.06 10.47
N VAL A 38 -13.01 6.06 9.77
CA VAL A 38 -14.20 6.17 8.93
C VAL A 38 -15.16 5.05 9.31
N GLU A 39 -16.44 5.35 9.29
CA GLU A 39 -17.52 4.41 9.57
C GLU A 39 -18.65 4.58 8.56
N TRP A 40 -19.33 3.50 8.26
CA TRP A 40 -20.52 3.44 7.41
C TRP A 40 -21.30 2.16 7.71
N ASP A 41 -22.54 2.09 7.25
CA ASP A 41 -23.36 0.88 7.37
C ASP A 41 -23.02 -0.11 6.23
N GLU A 42 -22.67 -1.34 6.59
CA GLU A 42 -22.29 -2.39 5.61
C GLU A 42 -23.44 -2.73 4.65
N LYS A 43 -24.70 -2.49 5.05
CA LYS A 43 -25.87 -2.70 4.17
C LYS A 43 -25.89 -1.72 2.99
N ASP A 44 -25.31 -0.53 3.17
CA ASP A 44 -25.31 0.55 2.18
C ASP A 44 -24.01 0.53 1.36
N LEU A 45 -22.91 0.04 1.95
CA LEU A 45 -21.61 -0.06 1.30
C LEU A 45 -20.81 -1.27 1.83
N SER A 46 -20.61 -2.27 0.99
CA SER A 46 -19.75 -3.40 1.34
C SER A 46 -18.28 -2.98 1.46
N TRP A 47 -17.49 -3.71 2.26
CA TRP A 47 -16.05 -3.48 2.36
C TRP A 47 -15.33 -3.59 1.01
N ALA A 48 -15.75 -4.54 0.16
CA ALA A 48 -15.20 -4.71 -1.18
C ALA A 48 -15.44 -3.47 -2.05
N ASP A 49 -16.64 -2.90 -2.00
CA ASP A 49 -16.98 -1.69 -2.73
C ASP A 49 -16.29 -0.45 -2.17
N PHE A 50 -16.16 -0.32 -0.85
CA PHE A 50 -15.34 0.73 -0.25
C PHE A 50 -13.91 0.69 -0.78
N ARG A 51 -13.29 -0.50 -0.76
CA ARG A 51 -11.92 -0.70 -1.25
C ARG A 51 -11.77 -0.47 -2.75
N GLY A 52 -12.75 -0.89 -3.55
CA GLY A 52 -12.68 -0.88 -5.02
C GLY A 52 -13.16 0.43 -5.66
N LYS A 53 -14.28 0.97 -5.18
CA LYS A 53 -14.98 2.12 -5.76
C LYS A 53 -14.63 3.43 -5.05
N ILE A 54 -14.64 3.43 -3.72
CA ILE A 54 -14.38 4.65 -2.94
C ILE A 54 -12.89 4.94 -2.83
N LEU A 55 -12.10 3.97 -2.34
CA LEU A 55 -10.65 4.12 -2.20
C LEU A 55 -9.93 3.95 -3.56
N GLY A 56 -10.38 2.99 -4.36
CA GLY A 56 -9.74 2.57 -5.60
C GLY A 56 -8.73 1.41 -5.41
N PRO A 57 -8.43 0.61 -6.45
CA PRO A 57 -7.45 -0.48 -6.44
C PRO A 57 -6.02 -0.01 -6.11
N THR A 58 -5.13 -0.95 -5.78
CA THR A 58 -3.73 -0.65 -5.39
C THR A 58 -2.97 0.04 -6.51
N ASP A 59 -3.23 -0.32 -7.77
CA ASP A 59 -2.74 0.39 -8.94
C ASP A 59 -3.67 1.58 -9.26
N PRO A 60 -3.22 2.84 -9.07
CA PRO A 60 -4.05 4.01 -9.29
C PRO A 60 -4.46 4.19 -10.76
N THR A 61 -3.76 3.58 -11.72
CA THR A 61 -4.11 3.66 -13.15
C THR A 61 -5.33 2.82 -13.52
N GLN A 62 -5.70 1.88 -12.65
CA GLN A 62 -6.90 1.05 -12.79
C GLN A 62 -8.07 1.58 -11.94
N ALA A 63 -7.88 2.71 -11.26
CA ALA A 63 -8.85 3.23 -10.32
C ALA A 63 -9.97 4.03 -11.02
N PRO A 64 -11.23 3.93 -10.55
CA PRO A 64 -12.30 4.81 -11.00
C PRO A 64 -11.88 6.28 -10.83
N GLU A 65 -12.24 7.14 -11.78
CA GLU A 65 -11.84 8.56 -11.77
C GLU A 65 -12.35 9.31 -10.53
N ASP A 66 -13.50 8.89 -10.01
CA ASP A 66 -14.15 9.44 -8.81
C ASP A 66 -13.64 8.82 -7.50
N SER A 67 -12.85 7.75 -7.56
CA SER A 67 -12.21 7.17 -6.37
C SER A 67 -11.09 8.05 -5.82
N LEU A 68 -10.74 7.91 -4.54
CA LEU A 68 -9.64 8.66 -3.93
C LEU A 68 -8.33 8.51 -4.69
N ARG A 69 -7.94 7.27 -5.04
CA ARG A 69 -6.70 7.03 -5.80
C ARG A 69 -6.76 7.58 -7.23
N GLY A 70 -7.93 7.51 -7.88
CA GLY A 70 -8.14 8.11 -9.20
C GLY A 70 -8.00 9.63 -9.17
N GLN A 71 -8.66 10.29 -8.22
CA GLN A 71 -8.58 11.74 -8.04
C GLN A 71 -7.15 12.20 -7.69
N ILE A 72 -6.45 11.50 -6.78
CA ILE A 72 -5.05 11.81 -6.45
C ILE A 72 -4.14 11.67 -7.66
N LEU A 73 -4.31 10.62 -8.47
CA LEU A 73 -3.51 10.43 -9.67
C LEU A 73 -3.78 11.53 -10.71
N ALA A 74 -5.05 11.89 -10.91
CA ALA A 74 -5.46 12.91 -11.89
C ALA A 74 -4.99 14.31 -11.49
N LYS A 75 -5.06 14.64 -10.19
CA LYS A 75 -4.83 16.00 -9.67
C LYS A 75 -3.57 16.12 -8.80
N TYR A 76 -2.59 15.23 -8.98
CA TYR A 76 -1.40 15.17 -8.13
C TYR A 76 -0.64 16.51 -8.07
N GLU A 77 -0.57 17.24 -9.19
CA GLU A 77 0.08 18.56 -9.28
C GLU A 77 -0.66 19.61 -8.43
N GLU A 78 -1.99 19.59 -8.44
CA GLU A 78 -2.83 20.48 -7.62
C GLU A 78 -2.61 20.21 -6.12
N PHE A 79 -2.33 18.96 -5.75
CA PHE A 79 -1.97 18.58 -4.38
C PHE A 79 -0.51 18.87 -4.02
N GLY A 80 0.27 19.49 -4.92
CA GLY A 80 1.68 19.83 -4.69
C GLY A 80 2.62 18.62 -4.73
N LEU A 81 2.17 17.49 -5.30
CA LEU A 81 3.00 16.30 -5.47
C LEU A 81 3.92 16.48 -6.68
N LYS A 82 5.21 16.14 -6.50
CA LYS A 82 6.25 16.37 -7.53
C LYS A 82 6.18 15.41 -8.72
N SER A 83 5.49 14.28 -8.55
CA SER A 83 5.34 13.27 -9.58
C SER A 83 4.10 12.44 -9.33
N LYS A 84 3.62 11.77 -10.37
CA LYS A 84 2.58 10.75 -10.26
C LYS A 84 3.07 9.67 -9.30
N VAL A 85 2.35 9.47 -8.20
CA VAL A 85 2.68 8.47 -7.20
C VAL A 85 2.27 7.11 -7.74
N PHE A 86 3.20 6.41 -8.37
CA PHE A 86 3.00 5.02 -8.76
C PHE A 86 3.46 4.11 -7.62
N ILE A 87 2.61 3.15 -7.23
CA ILE A 87 3.09 1.92 -6.61
C ILE A 87 3.64 1.07 -7.76
N THR A 88 4.74 1.48 -8.39
CA THR A 88 5.50 0.50 -9.15
C THR A 88 6.17 -0.39 -8.13
N CYS A 89 5.85 -1.68 -8.15
CA CYS A 89 6.86 -2.66 -7.80
C CYS A 89 8.03 -2.36 -8.72
N HIS A 90 9.06 -1.67 -8.21
CA HIS A 90 10.32 -1.58 -8.93
C HIS A 90 10.75 -3.03 -9.15
N PRO A 91 10.90 -3.51 -10.40
CA PRO A 91 11.63 -4.73 -10.61
C PRO A 91 13.06 -4.52 -10.07
N PRO A 92 13.73 -5.58 -9.62
CA PRO A 92 15.12 -5.49 -9.17
C PRO A 92 16.04 -4.84 -10.21
#